data_AF-A0A7Z9VFS0-F1
#
_entry.id   AF-A0A7Z9VFS0-F1
#
_cell.length_a   1.000
_cell.length_b   1.000
_cell.length_c   1.000
_cell.angle_alpha   90.00
_cell.angle_beta   90.00
_cell.angle_gamma   90.00
#
_symmetry.space_group_name_H-M   'P 1'
#
loop_
_entity.id
_entity.type
_entity.pdbx_description
1 polymer ?
#
loop_
_entity_poly.entity_id
_entity_poly.type
_entity_poly.pdbx_seq_one_letter_code
_entity_poly.pdbx_strand_id
1 'polypeptide(L)'
;MARIVLADDGIEFDGRTPEERPLGGAESSVAALAGELAARGHDVQVMNKCQAPLDHRGVAWRPIDGGDWPESADLYIANRGDKLLSRMPRARRTVFWIHNPARYLLKWRYLSKLWRLRPAIVFIGDYHATTYPKWAPDGGRVVIPYGLPEDFCQADPL
;
A
#
# COMPACT_ATOMS: atom_id res chain seq x y z
N MET A 1 -18.18 6.30 5.01
CA MET A 1 -16.85 6.64 5.55
C MET A 1 -16.25 5.40 6.18
N ALA A 2 -14.99 5.09 5.88
CA ALA A 2 -14.26 3.95 6.45
C ALA A 2 -12.87 4.41 6.87
N ARG A 3 -12.28 3.80 7.91
CA ARG A 3 -10.90 4.05 8.32
C ARG A 3 -9.94 3.14 7.56
N ILE A 4 -9.04 3.75 6.80
CA ILE A 4 -8.07 3.07 5.94
C ILE A 4 -6.67 3.44 6.40
N VAL A 5 -5.87 2.42 6.71
CA VAL A 5 -4.45 2.58 7.03
C VAL A 5 -3.61 1.91 5.97
N LEU A 6 -2.70 2.66 5.36
CA LEU A 6 -1.72 2.14 4.40
C LEU A 6 -0.33 2.24 5.01
N ALA A 7 0.42 1.15 5.02
CA ALA A 7 1.80 1.17 5.52
C ALA A 7 2.80 0.87 4.42
N ASP A 8 3.93 1.59 4.42
CA ASP A 8 5.06 1.39 3.52
C ASP A 8 6.39 1.57 4.28
N ASP A 9 7.28 0.57 4.25
CA ASP A 9 8.59 0.60 4.91
C ASP A 9 9.76 0.81 3.93
N GLY A 10 9.46 1.30 2.73
CA GLY A 10 10.37 1.54 1.62
C GLY A 10 11.29 2.74 1.84
N ILE A 11 11.21 3.73 0.96
CA ILE A 11 12.03 4.96 1.04
C ILE A 11 11.26 6.08 1.74
N GLU A 12 11.95 7.18 2.03
CA GLU A 12 11.33 8.39 2.56
C GLU A 12 10.57 9.16 1.47
N PHE A 13 9.30 9.43 1.76
CA PHE A 13 8.42 10.31 1.01
C PHE A 13 7.19 10.66 1.86
N ASP A 14 6.43 11.65 1.41
CA ASP A 14 5.15 12.03 1.97
C ASP A 14 4.21 12.55 0.87
N GLY A 15 3.08 13.14 1.25
CA GLY A 15 2.09 13.65 0.31
C GLY A 15 2.55 14.84 -0.53
N ARG A 16 3.55 15.62 -0.07
CA ARG A 16 4.10 16.78 -0.81
C ARG A 16 5.20 16.38 -1.76
N THR A 17 5.90 15.29 -1.47
CA THR A 17 7.04 14.84 -2.27
C THR A 17 6.77 14.79 -3.79
N PRO A 18 5.61 14.31 -4.31
CA PRO A 18 5.32 14.34 -5.75
C PRO A 18 5.32 15.73 -6.38
N GLU A 19 5.05 16.79 -5.60
CA GLU A 19 5.01 18.19 -6.06
C GLU A 19 6.42 18.81 -6.10
N GLU A 20 7.36 18.24 -5.34
CA GLU A 20 8.70 18.77 -5.15
C GLU A 20 9.76 18.05 -5.98
N ARG A 21 9.61 16.72 -6.16
CA ARG A 21 10.58 15.87 -6.86
C ARG A 21 9.95 14.58 -7.41
N PRO A 22 10.58 13.94 -8.40
CA PRO A 22 10.10 12.65 -8.89
C PRO A 22 10.13 11.55 -7.82
N LEU A 23 9.18 10.63 -7.93
CA LEU A 23 9.06 9.42 -7.14
C LEU A 23 9.12 8.17 -8.04
N GLY A 24 9.47 7.04 -7.44
CA GLY A 24 9.32 5.75 -8.10
C GLY A 24 7.84 5.38 -8.30
N GLY A 25 7.57 4.39 -9.14
CA GLY A 25 6.20 4.01 -9.49
C GLY A 25 5.37 3.51 -8.30
N ALA A 26 6.01 2.80 -7.36
CA ALA A 26 5.31 2.31 -6.16
C ALA A 26 4.97 3.45 -5.20
N GLU A 27 5.90 4.37 -4.98
CA GLU A 27 5.73 5.52 -4.10
C GLU A 27 4.69 6.50 -4.66
N SER A 28 4.75 6.76 -5.98
CA SER A 28 3.76 7.57 -6.69
C SER A 28 2.35 6.96 -6.58
N SER A 29 2.25 5.63 -6.74
CA SER A 29 0.97 4.92 -6.65
C SER A 29 0.38 4.96 -5.23
N VAL A 30 1.22 4.90 -4.19
CA VAL A 30 0.78 5.06 -2.79
C VAL A 30 0.22 6.46 -2.57
N ALA A 31 0.95 7.49 -2.98
CA ALA A 31 0.51 8.88 -2.81
C ALA A 31 -0.81 9.17 -3.55
N ALA A 32 -0.92 8.73 -4.81
CA ALA A 32 -2.13 8.88 -5.60
C ALA A 32 -3.31 8.12 -4.99
N LEU A 33 -3.14 6.84 -4.66
CA LEU A 33 -4.22 6.03 -4.06
C LEU A 33 -4.71 6.62 -2.74
N ALA A 34 -3.79 7.06 -1.87
CA ALA A 34 -4.16 7.63 -0.58
C ALA A 34 -5.00 8.92 -0.75
N GLY A 35 -4.56 9.83 -1.64
CA GLY A 35 -5.30 11.05 -1.95
C GLY A 35 -6.68 10.76 -2.55
N GLU A 36 -6.77 9.81 -3.47
CA GLU A 36 -8.01 9.39 -4.12
C GLU A 36 -9.02 8.72 -3.16
N LEU A 37 -8.53 7.99 -2.15
CA LEU A 37 -9.38 7.44 -1.10
C LEU A 37 -9.88 8.55 -0.16
N ALA A 38 -9.03 9.51 0.21
CA ALA A 38 -9.41 10.65 1.03
C ALA A 38 -10.44 11.53 0.31
N ALA A 39 -10.24 11.81 -0.98
CA ALA A 39 -11.17 12.58 -1.81
C ALA A 39 -12.56 11.93 -1.93
N ARG A 40 -12.65 10.59 -1.80
CA ARG A 40 -13.92 9.84 -1.72
C ARG A 40 -14.58 9.87 -0.33
N GLY A 41 -14.01 10.58 0.64
CA GLY A 41 -14.56 10.76 1.99
C GLY A 41 -14.21 9.64 2.97
N HIS A 42 -13.08 8.96 2.78
CA HIS A 42 -12.53 8.01 3.75
C HIS A 42 -11.56 8.70 4.73
N ASP A 43 -11.43 8.14 5.94
CA ASP A 43 -10.40 8.53 6.92
C ASP A 43 -9.13 7.76 6.56
N VAL A 44 -8.14 8.43 5.96
CA VAL A 44 -6.95 7.80 5.39
C VAL A 44 -5.69 8.22 6.15
N GLN A 45 -4.97 7.22 6.65
CA GLN A 45 -3.68 7.40 7.28
C GLN A 45 -2.60 6.57 6.58
N VAL A 46 -1.47 7.21 6.25
CA VAL A 46 -0.29 6.56 5.70
C VAL A 46 0.79 6.47 6.78
N MET A 47 1.22 5.24 7.09
CA MET A 47 2.34 4.94 7.98
C MET A 47 3.58 4.63 7.14
N ASN A 48 4.48 5.59 6.95
CA ASN A 48 5.69 5.37 6.15
C ASN A 48 6.91 6.10 6.74
N LYS A 49 8.00 6.17 5.98
CA LYS A 49 9.22 6.86 6.41
C LYS A 49 9.16 8.38 6.23
N CYS A 50 7.99 9.02 6.27
CA CYS A 50 7.94 10.49 6.28
C CYS A 50 8.69 11.02 7.51
N GLN A 51 9.40 12.14 7.34
CA GLN A 51 10.29 12.67 8.39
C GLN A 51 9.52 13.17 9.62
N ALA A 52 8.34 13.73 9.39
CA ALA A 52 7.48 14.30 10.41
C ALA A 52 6.00 14.03 10.09
N PRO A 53 5.10 14.11 11.08
CA PRO A 53 3.67 14.12 10.82
C PRO A 53 3.28 15.25 9.86
N LEU A 54 2.46 14.91 8.86
CA LEU A 54 1.96 15.84 7.86
C LEU A 54 0.53 15.48 7.51
N ASP A 55 -0.37 16.47 7.45
CA ASP A 55 -1.68 16.29 6.85
C ASP A 55 -1.68 16.97 5.47
N HIS A 56 -1.92 16.20 4.40
CA HIS A 56 -1.88 16.69 3.03
C HIS A 56 -2.97 16.06 2.19
N ARG A 57 -3.74 16.90 1.47
CA ARG A 57 -4.87 16.47 0.61
C ARG A 57 -5.84 15.49 1.29
N GLY A 58 -6.14 15.73 2.57
CA GLY A 58 -7.04 14.91 3.37
C GLY A 58 -6.44 13.59 3.87
N VAL A 59 -5.15 13.36 3.68
CA VAL A 59 -4.42 12.17 4.16
C VAL A 59 -3.53 12.54 5.34
N ALA A 60 -3.62 11.74 6.40
CA ALA A 60 -2.72 11.82 7.55
C ALA A 60 -1.45 10.99 7.31
N TRP A 61 -0.32 11.64 7.04
CA TRP A 61 0.99 11.01 6.91
C TRP A 61 1.67 10.99 8.27
N ARG A 62 2.11 9.81 8.73
CA ARG A 62 2.71 9.62 10.05
C ARG A 62 3.97 8.76 9.94
N PRO A 63 5.05 9.12 10.69
CA PRO A 63 6.25 8.31 10.73
C PRO A 63 5.97 6.90 11.24
N ILE A 64 6.41 5.89 10.49
CA ILE A 64 6.11 4.47 10.74
C ILE A 64 6.68 3.97 12.08
N ASP A 65 7.82 4.54 12.48
CA ASP A 65 8.51 4.24 13.74
C ASP A 65 8.10 5.17 14.89
N GLY A 66 7.26 6.19 14.62
CA GLY A 66 6.81 7.17 15.61
C GLY A 66 5.76 6.66 16.61
N GLY A 67 5.21 5.46 16.41
CA GLY A 67 4.28 4.81 17.34
C GLY A 67 2.82 5.27 17.24
N ASP A 68 2.50 6.26 16.40
CA ASP A 68 1.14 6.78 16.18
C ASP A 68 0.29 5.87 15.27
N TRP A 69 0.28 4.57 15.57
CA TRP A 69 -0.51 3.59 14.83
C TRP A 69 -1.95 3.55 15.37
N PRO A 70 -2.97 3.60 14.52
CA PRO A 70 -4.34 3.40 14.95
C PRO A 70 -4.55 2.03 15.58
N GLU A 71 -5.45 2.00 16.55
CA GLU A 71 -5.78 0.78 17.29
C GLU A 71 -6.39 -0.32 16.38
N SER A 72 -7.19 0.11 15.40
CA SER A 72 -7.85 -0.72 14.41
C SER A 72 -8.12 0.07 13.13
N ALA A 73 -8.49 -0.64 12.06
CA ALA A 73 -8.90 -0.07 10.78
C ALA A 73 -9.97 -0.95 10.12
N ASP A 74 -10.85 -0.36 9.32
CA ASP A 74 -11.76 -1.12 8.46
C ASP A 74 -10.99 -1.84 7.35
N LEU A 75 -9.98 -1.16 6.81
CA LEU A 75 -9.06 -1.68 5.81
C LEU A 75 -7.61 -1.32 6.18
N TYR A 76 -6.77 -2.33 6.27
CA TYR A 76 -5.32 -2.19 6.36
C TYR A 76 -4.66 -2.64 5.06
N ILE A 77 -3.79 -1.81 4.50
CA ILE A 77 -3.01 -2.10 3.29
C ILE A 77 -1.53 -2.18 3.70
N ALA A 78 -0.99 -3.40 3.72
CA ALA A 78 0.44 -3.62 3.86
C ALA A 78 1.09 -3.53 2.47
N ASN A 79 1.93 -2.52 2.23
CA ASN A 79 2.58 -2.34 0.94
C ASN A 79 3.95 -3.03 0.91
N ARG A 80 4.21 -3.87 -0.11
CA ARG A 80 5.54 -4.46 -0.46
C ARG A 80 6.17 -5.43 0.55
N GLY A 81 6.26 -5.09 1.84
CA GLY A 81 7.13 -5.73 2.84
C GLY A 81 6.45 -6.70 3.82
N ASP A 82 7.10 -7.84 4.11
CA ASP A 82 6.56 -8.84 5.04
C ASP A 82 6.44 -8.35 6.49
N LYS A 83 7.28 -7.38 6.89
CA LYS A 83 7.27 -6.82 8.25
C LYS A 83 5.98 -6.06 8.55
N LEU A 84 5.30 -5.59 7.51
CA LEU A 84 4.06 -4.81 7.63
C LEU A 84 2.83 -5.69 7.79
N LEU A 85 2.80 -6.89 7.21
CA LEU A 85 1.65 -7.81 7.25
C LEU A 85 1.02 -7.97 8.64
N SER A 86 1.82 -7.97 9.70
CA SER A 86 1.36 -8.21 11.08
C SER A 86 1.23 -6.95 11.93
N ARG A 87 1.36 -5.75 11.35
CA ARG A 87 1.36 -4.48 12.12
C ARG A 87 -0.02 -4.09 12.63
N MET A 88 -1.08 -4.46 11.93
CA MET A 88 -2.46 -4.19 12.36
C MET A 88 -3.26 -5.49 12.52
N PRO A 89 -3.02 -6.28 13.59
CA PRO A 89 -3.72 -7.55 13.80
C PRO A 89 -5.22 -7.39 14.06
N ARG A 90 -5.68 -6.18 14.39
CA ARG A 90 -7.10 -5.84 14.65
C ARG A 90 -7.79 -5.15 13.49
N ALA A 91 -7.16 -5.09 12.32
CA ALA A 91 -7.83 -4.60 11.12
C ALA A 91 -8.95 -5.57 10.72
N ARG A 92 -10.11 -5.04 10.33
CA ARG A 92 -11.26 -5.85 9.88
C ARG A 92 -10.96 -6.57 8.57
N ARG A 93 -10.21 -5.92 7.67
CA ARG A 93 -9.70 -6.49 6.42
C ARG A 93 -8.24 -6.09 6.23
N THR A 94 -7.43 -7.04 5.75
CA THR A 94 -6.03 -6.81 5.41
C THR A 94 -5.81 -7.13 3.93
N VAL A 95 -5.19 -6.18 3.24
CA VAL A 95 -4.69 -6.32 1.87
C VAL A 95 -3.17 -6.33 1.92
N PHE A 96 -2.58 -7.22 1.13
CA PHE A 96 -1.15 -7.19 0.84
C PHE A 96 -0.94 -6.76 -0.62
N TRP A 97 -0.48 -5.52 -0.81
CA TRP A 97 -0.28 -4.95 -2.13
C TRP A 97 1.16 -5.16 -2.57
N ILE A 98 1.35 -5.86 -3.69
CA ILE A 98 2.66 -6.26 -4.19
C ILE A 98 2.91 -5.74 -5.61
N HIS A 99 4.18 -5.42 -5.87
CA HIS A 99 4.60 -4.74 -7.10
C HIS A 99 5.57 -5.55 -7.96
N ASN A 100 5.98 -6.72 -7.46
CA ASN A 100 6.97 -7.58 -8.09
C ASN A 100 6.37 -8.96 -8.39
N PRO A 101 6.95 -9.72 -9.33
CA PRO A 101 6.56 -11.12 -9.55
C PRO A 101 6.62 -11.92 -8.24
N ALA A 102 5.50 -12.54 -7.89
CA ALA A 102 5.14 -13.03 -6.57
C ALA A 102 5.86 -14.31 -6.12
N ARG A 103 6.84 -14.83 -6.88
CA ARG A 103 7.62 -16.02 -6.46
C ARG A 103 8.35 -15.82 -5.13
N TYR A 104 8.73 -14.57 -4.81
CA TYR A 104 9.38 -14.26 -3.53
C TYR A 104 8.47 -14.52 -2.31
N LEU A 105 7.15 -14.56 -2.49
CA LEU A 105 6.19 -14.87 -1.43
C LEU A 105 6.28 -16.32 -0.93
N LEU A 106 6.97 -17.20 -1.68
CA LEU A 106 7.24 -18.57 -1.25
C LEU A 106 8.35 -18.66 -0.20
N LYS A 107 9.06 -17.56 0.07
CA LYS A 107 10.03 -17.51 1.18
C LYS A 107 9.27 -17.65 2.49
N TRP A 108 9.81 -18.45 3.42
CA TRP A 108 9.19 -18.78 4.70
C TRP A 108 8.67 -17.56 5.49
N ARG A 109 9.44 -16.45 5.50
CA ARG A 109 9.06 -15.20 6.17
C ARG A 109 7.74 -14.58 5.68
N TYR A 110 7.35 -14.87 4.42
CA TYR A 110 6.06 -14.48 3.86
C TYR A 110 5.03 -15.59 4.08
N LEU A 111 5.33 -16.83 3.68
CA LEU A 111 4.38 -17.95 3.74
C LEU A 111 3.76 -18.14 5.14
N SER A 112 4.58 -18.10 6.19
CA SER A 112 4.12 -18.23 7.58
C SER A 112 3.08 -17.16 7.96
N LYS A 113 3.29 -15.92 7.51
CA LYS A 113 2.37 -14.80 7.76
C LYS A 113 1.13 -14.89 6.89
N LEU A 114 1.25 -15.26 5.62
CA LEU A 114 0.13 -15.43 4.70
C LEU A 114 -0.78 -16.58 5.11
N TRP A 115 -0.22 -17.69 5.62
CA TRP A 115 -0.98 -18.79 6.20
C TRP A 115 -1.83 -18.34 7.38
N ARG A 116 -1.24 -17.56 8.30
CA ARG A 116 -1.91 -17.08 9.51
C ARG A 116 -2.95 -16.01 9.22
N LEU A 117 -2.58 -15.01 8.41
CA LEU A 117 -3.37 -13.78 8.25
C LEU A 117 -4.34 -13.85 7.08
N ARG A 118 -4.07 -14.70 6.08
CA ARG A 118 -4.88 -14.87 4.87
C ARG A 118 -5.33 -13.51 4.29
N PRO A 119 -4.42 -12.56 3.99
CA PRO A 119 -4.80 -11.27 3.41
C PRO A 119 -5.20 -11.44 1.94
N ALA A 120 -6.07 -10.56 1.43
CA ALA A 120 -6.25 -10.46 -0.01
C ALA A 120 -4.96 -9.93 -0.63
N ILE A 121 -4.44 -10.59 -1.67
CA ILE A 121 -3.22 -10.17 -2.35
C ILE A 121 -3.62 -9.37 -3.59
N VAL A 122 -3.17 -8.12 -3.67
CA VAL A 122 -3.37 -7.25 -4.83
C VAL A 122 -2.12 -7.28 -5.70
N PHE A 123 -2.28 -7.73 -6.94
CA PHE A 123 -1.26 -7.79 -7.97
C PHE A 123 -1.46 -6.63 -8.96
N ILE A 124 -0.36 -6.08 -9.47
CA ILE A 124 -0.41 -4.98 -10.46
C ILE A 124 -0.66 -5.44 -11.90
N GLY A 125 -0.88 -6.73 -12.14
CA GLY A 125 -1.21 -7.26 -13.47
C GLY A 125 -1.31 -8.77 -13.51
N ASP A 126 -1.90 -9.32 -14.57
CA ASP A 126 -2.13 -10.76 -14.71
C ASP A 126 -0.83 -11.56 -14.69
N TYR A 127 0.22 -11.06 -15.35
CA TYR A 127 1.54 -11.68 -15.31
C TYR A 127 2.02 -11.88 -13.86
N HIS A 128 1.90 -10.86 -13.01
CA HIS A 128 2.30 -10.93 -11.60
C HIS A 128 1.48 -11.98 -10.85
N ALA A 129 0.17 -12.04 -11.09
CA ALA A 129 -0.71 -13.03 -10.48
C ALA A 129 -0.35 -14.47 -10.88
N THR A 130 0.00 -14.72 -12.14
CA THR A 130 0.40 -16.07 -12.60
C THR A 130 1.70 -16.58 -11.95
N THR A 131 2.56 -15.66 -11.49
CA THR A 131 3.80 -16.03 -10.80
C THR A 131 3.61 -16.49 -9.36
N TYR A 132 2.40 -16.33 -8.78
CA TYR A 132 2.03 -16.88 -7.48
C TYR A 132 1.29 -18.21 -7.64
N PRO A 133 1.83 -19.37 -7.18
CA PRO A 133 1.18 -20.66 -7.38
C PRO A 133 -0.22 -20.73 -6.76
N LYS A 134 -1.18 -21.38 -7.44
CA LYS A 134 -2.58 -21.52 -6.96
C LYS A 134 -2.71 -22.23 -5.61
N TRP A 135 -1.76 -23.09 -5.26
CA TRP A 135 -1.74 -23.81 -3.98
C TRP A 135 -1.28 -22.93 -2.80
N ALA A 136 -0.60 -21.82 -3.07
CA ALA A 136 0.01 -20.99 -2.04
C ALA A 136 -1.07 -20.15 -1.30
N PRO A 137 -0.88 -19.86 0.00
CA PRO A 137 -1.91 -19.29 0.87
C PRO A 137 -2.24 -17.83 0.54
N ASP A 138 -3.52 -17.53 0.36
CA ASP A 138 -4.03 -16.17 0.19
C ASP A 138 -5.46 -16.04 0.75
N GLY A 139 -5.90 -14.83 1.03
CA GLY A 139 -7.30 -14.51 1.40
C GLY A 139 -8.18 -14.14 0.22
N GLY A 140 -7.72 -14.38 -1.01
CA GLY A 140 -8.25 -13.80 -2.22
C GLY A 140 -7.14 -13.20 -3.07
N ARG A 141 -7.33 -13.23 -4.39
CA ARG A 141 -6.40 -12.71 -5.39
C ARG A 141 -7.12 -11.67 -6.21
N VAL A 142 -6.56 -10.46 -6.29
CA VAL A 142 -7.15 -9.34 -7.02
C VAL A 142 -6.09 -8.73 -7.91
N VAL A 143 -6.44 -8.44 -9.16
CA VAL A 143 -5.56 -7.72 -10.08
C VAL A 143 -6.07 -6.29 -10.19
N ILE A 144 -5.25 -5.32 -9.76
CA ILE A 144 -5.51 -3.88 -9.89
C ILE A 144 -4.23 -3.27 -10.46
N PRO A 145 -4.21 -2.89 -11.75
CA PRO A 145 -3.05 -2.24 -12.35
C PRO A 145 -2.85 -0.86 -11.73
N TYR A 146 -1.64 -0.31 -11.88
CA TYR A 146 -1.41 1.07 -11.51
C TYR A 146 -2.25 2.02 -12.37
N GLY A 147 -2.76 3.07 -11.73
CA GLY A 147 -3.28 4.23 -12.43
C GLY A 147 -2.16 5.15 -12.86
N LEU A 148 -2.41 5.92 -13.91
CA LEU A 148 -1.59 7.06 -14.30
C LEU A 148 -2.33 8.33 -13.85
N PRO A 149 -1.66 9.27 -13.15
CA PRO A 149 -2.22 10.58 -12.88
C PRO A 149 -2.54 11.32 -14.19
N GLU A 150 -3.57 12.14 -14.17
CA GLU A 150 -4.05 12.89 -15.35
C GLU A 150 -2.95 13.75 -15.98
N ASP A 151 -2.05 14.31 -15.16
CA ASP A 151 -0.91 15.12 -15.60
C ASP A 151 0.02 14.37 -16.59
N PHE A 152 0.09 13.03 -16.50
CA PHE A 152 0.86 12.20 -17.45
C PHE A 152 0.06 11.83 -18.71
N CYS A 153 -1.26 11.96 -18.67
CA CYS A 153 -2.15 11.68 -19.80
C CYS A 153 -2.30 12.92 -20.71
N GLN A 154 -2.14 14.12 -20.15
CA GLN A 154 -2.35 15.40 -20.83
C GLN A 154 -1.05 16.13 -21.20
N ALA A 155 0.11 15.52 -20.94
CA ALA A 155 1.39 16.14 -21.25
C ALA A 155 1.57 16.31 -22.77
N ASP A 156 1.82 17.55 -23.21
CA ASP A 156 2.21 17.83 -24.59
C ASP A 156 3.59 17.19 -24.88
N PRO A 157 3.79 16.60 -26.08
CA PRO A 157 5.10 16.12 -26.49
C PRO A 157 6.12 17.27 -26.52
N LEU A 158 7.33 16.98 -26.03
CA LEU A 158 8.48 17.90 -26.02
C LEU A 158 8.97 18.25 -27.44
#